data_AF-A0A931PMN0-F1
#
_entry.id   AF-A0A931PMN0-F1
#
_cell.length_a   1.000
_cell.length_b   1.000
_cell.length_c   1.000
_cell.angle_alpha   90.00
_cell.angle_beta   90.00
_cell.angle_gamma   90.00
#
_symmetry.space_group_name_H-M   'P 1'
#
loop_
_entity.id
_entity.type
_entity.pdbx_description
1 polymer ?
#
loop_
_entity_poly.entity_id
_entity_poly.type
_entity_poly.pdbx_seq_one_letter_code
_entity_poly.pdbx_strand_id
1 'polypeptide(L)'
;MDRGLQQLQSIDGRRIAGYLAGRNEFHRAFPLFFRVVGDEVVSRLAPALPGIAAHVGEDYRREAIDRWQSLLPPLDWVAFSFPGYSMWDLHVGVVARLDVWPALCQAGVHWTAAVAGVIEPLVRSVDWPAVTGAPGELADSPNVGEIQQRDHQRPLDPIDLAGEASRFIERAIRYYAAMRKVLDARR
;
A
#
# COMPACT_ATOMS: atom_id res chain seq x y z
N MET A 1 -46.70 -22.11 7.07
CA MET A 1 -45.83 -20.91 7.09
C MET A 1 -44.80 -21.08 5.99
N ASP A 2 -44.58 -20.06 5.17
CA ASP A 2 -43.64 -20.14 4.03
C ASP A 2 -42.22 -20.42 4.54
N ARG A 3 -41.55 -21.40 3.92
CA ARG A 3 -40.18 -21.82 4.26
C ARG A 3 -39.20 -20.65 4.12
N GLY A 4 -39.44 -19.72 3.18
CA GLY A 4 -38.63 -18.52 3.02
C GLY A 4 -38.76 -17.55 4.20
N LEU A 5 -39.97 -17.38 4.74
CA LEU A 5 -40.19 -16.53 5.91
C LEU A 5 -39.53 -17.09 7.18
N GLN A 6 -39.55 -18.42 7.36
CA GLN A 6 -38.83 -19.09 8.45
C GLN A 6 -37.32 -18.86 8.37
N GLN A 7 -36.75 -18.89 7.17
CA GLN A 7 -35.33 -18.63 6.97
C GLN A 7 -34.96 -17.17 7.28
N LEU A 8 -35.77 -16.20 6.86
CA LEU A 8 -35.52 -14.78 7.17
C LEU A 8 -35.58 -14.49 8.68
N GLN A 9 -36.49 -15.14 9.41
CA GLN A 9 -36.59 -15.00 10.88
C GLN A 9 -35.37 -15.54 11.63
N SER A 10 -34.60 -16.45 11.02
CA SER A 10 -33.37 -17.00 11.61
C SER A 10 -32.15 -16.08 11.47
N ILE A 11 -32.28 -14.99 10.72
CA ILE A 11 -31.19 -14.03 10.49
C ILE A 11 -31.06 -13.12 11.70
N ASP A 12 -29.86 -13.09 12.30
CA ASP A 12 -29.54 -12.14 13.37
C ASP A 12 -29.22 -10.75 12.78
N GLY A 13 -30.20 -9.85 12.80
CA GLY A 13 -30.05 -8.47 12.33
C GLY A 13 -28.92 -7.68 13.00
N ARG A 14 -28.47 -8.06 14.20
CA ARG A 14 -27.34 -7.39 14.88
C ARG A 14 -26.03 -7.65 14.15
N ARG A 15 -25.86 -8.82 13.53
CA ARG A 15 -24.68 -9.12 12.71
C ARG A 15 -24.65 -8.27 11.44
N ILE A 16 -25.81 -8.03 10.83
CA ILE A 16 -25.94 -7.12 9.67
C ILE A 16 -25.59 -5.69 10.09
N ALA A 17 -26.15 -5.20 11.20
CA ALA A 17 -25.84 -3.87 11.72
C ALA A 17 -24.34 -3.73 12.07
N GLY A 18 -23.74 -4.75 12.69
CA GLY A 18 -22.31 -4.79 13.00
C GLY A 18 -21.43 -4.78 11.74
N TYR A 19 -21.81 -5.51 10.71
CA TYR A 19 -21.13 -5.47 9.41
C TYR A 19 -21.19 -4.07 8.77
N LEU A 20 -22.37 -3.44 8.77
CA LEU A 20 -22.53 -2.09 8.21
C LEU A 20 -21.74 -1.04 9.00
N ALA A 21 -21.74 -1.12 10.32
CA ALA A 21 -20.95 -0.24 11.19
C ALA A 21 -19.44 -0.43 10.95
N GLY A 22 -18.97 -1.69 10.89
CA GLY A 22 -17.57 -2.01 10.59
C GLY A 22 -17.14 -1.48 9.22
N ARG A 23 -17.99 -1.63 8.19
CA ARG A 23 -17.72 -1.08 6.86
C ARG A 23 -17.52 0.44 6.88
N ASN A 24 -18.33 1.17 7.63
CA ASN A 24 -18.19 2.63 7.75
C ASN A 24 -16.89 3.01 8.46
N GLU A 25 -16.51 2.29 9.51
CA GLU A 25 -15.22 2.51 10.19
C GLU A 25 -14.05 2.21 9.25
N PHE A 26 -14.11 1.17 8.41
CA PHE A 26 -13.07 0.90 7.41
C PHE A 26 -12.92 2.03 6.40
N HIS A 27 -14.03 2.51 5.84
CA HIS A 27 -14.01 3.63 4.88
C HIS A 27 -13.46 4.93 5.50
N ARG A 28 -13.53 5.08 6.82
CA ARG A 28 -12.93 6.22 7.53
C ARG A 28 -11.45 5.98 7.85
N ALA A 29 -11.12 4.77 8.29
CA ALA A 29 -9.82 4.42 8.84
C ALA A 29 -8.73 4.39 7.76
N PHE A 30 -8.96 3.73 6.63
CA PHE A 30 -7.91 3.52 5.63
C PHE A 30 -7.46 4.80 4.91
N PRO A 31 -8.36 5.70 4.45
CA PRO A 31 -7.93 6.98 3.90
C PRO A 31 -7.13 7.82 4.91
N LEU A 32 -7.51 7.78 6.18
CA LEU A 32 -6.76 8.44 7.24
C LEU A 32 -5.39 7.80 7.46
N PHE A 33 -5.32 6.48 7.50
CA PHE A 33 -4.09 5.71 7.65
C PHE A 33 -3.06 6.09 6.58
N PHE A 34 -3.43 6.05 5.30
CA PHE A 34 -2.50 6.35 4.20
C PHE A 34 -2.07 7.80 4.14
N ARG A 35 -2.98 8.73 4.45
CA ARG A 35 -2.63 10.14 4.61
C ARG A 35 -1.62 10.36 5.74
N VAL A 36 -1.85 9.76 6.92
CA VAL A 36 -0.91 9.86 8.05
C VAL A 36 0.46 9.29 7.69
N VAL A 37 0.51 8.13 7.02
CA VAL A 37 1.78 7.57 6.53
C VAL A 37 2.46 8.55 5.56
N GLY A 38 1.71 9.11 4.61
CA GLY A 38 2.21 10.10 3.65
C GLY A 38 2.82 11.33 4.31
N ASP A 39 2.04 11.99 5.17
CA ASP A 39 2.42 13.23 5.84
C ASP A 39 3.65 13.03 6.74
N GLU A 40 3.70 11.94 7.50
CA GLU A 40 4.82 11.64 8.40
C GLU A 40 6.10 11.30 7.65
N VAL A 41 6.03 10.52 6.57
CA VAL A 41 7.21 10.19 5.75
C VAL A 41 7.77 11.47 5.12
N VAL A 42 6.92 12.31 4.53
CA VAL A 42 7.34 13.59 3.95
C VAL A 42 7.95 14.50 5.02
N SER A 43 7.28 14.66 6.16
CA SER A 43 7.76 15.49 7.27
C SER A 43 9.17 15.11 7.72
N ARG A 44 9.45 13.79 7.82
CA ARG A 44 10.75 13.28 8.27
C ARG A 44 11.84 13.32 7.20
N LEU A 45 11.49 13.16 5.93
CA LEU A 45 12.47 13.12 4.83
C LEU A 45 12.75 14.49 4.22
N ALA A 46 11.78 15.41 4.21
CA ALA A 46 11.89 16.72 3.57
C ALA A 46 13.13 17.54 3.99
N PRO A 47 13.59 17.55 5.27
CA PRO A 47 14.79 18.28 5.66
C PRO A 47 16.07 17.82 4.94
N ALA A 48 16.18 16.53 4.62
CA ALA A 48 17.32 15.96 3.90
C ALA A 48 17.07 15.86 2.38
N LEU A 49 15.81 15.87 1.95
CA LEU A 49 15.38 15.57 0.60
C LEU A 49 14.33 16.59 0.14
N PRO A 50 14.74 17.83 -0.17
CA PRO A 50 13.82 18.86 -0.62
C PRO A 50 13.12 18.42 -1.92
N GLY A 51 11.79 18.54 -1.94
CA GLY A 51 10.95 18.16 -3.09
C GLY A 51 10.36 16.75 -3.04
N ILE A 52 10.59 15.97 -1.97
CA ILE A 52 9.80 14.75 -1.75
C ILE A 52 8.32 15.10 -1.57
N ALA A 53 7.45 14.32 -2.21
CA ALA A 53 6.01 14.47 -2.11
C ALA A 53 5.34 13.11 -1.93
N ALA A 54 4.25 13.09 -1.17
CA ALA A 54 3.36 11.94 -1.04
C ALA A 54 2.24 12.04 -2.08
N HIS A 55 1.96 10.92 -2.72
CA HIS A 55 0.82 10.74 -3.60
C HIS A 55 -0.09 9.70 -2.94
N VAL A 56 -1.34 10.07 -2.67
CA VAL A 56 -2.34 9.16 -2.12
C VAL A 56 -3.38 8.94 -3.21
N GLY A 57 -3.80 7.70 -3.42
CA GLY A 57 -4.82 7.37 -4.42
C GLY A 57 -5.64 6.15 -4.06
N GLU A 58 -6.82 6.06 -4.69
CA GLU A 58 -7.63 4.85 -4.78
C GLU A 58 -7.32 4.21 -6.15
N ASP A 59 -6.80 2.98 -6.18
CA ASP A 59 -6.58 2.30 -7.46
C ASP A 59 -7.91 1.86 -8.09
N TYR A 60 -8.16 2.36 -9.31
CA TYR A 60 -9.16 1.85 -10.26
C TYR A 60 -10.56 1.59 -9.72
N ARG A 61 -11.17 2.61 -9.09
CA ARG A 61 -12.59 2.57 -8.67
C ARG A 61 -13.52 2.08 -9.79
N ARG A 62 -13.28 2.46 -11.05
CA ARG A 62 -14.22 2.17 -12.15
C ARG A 62 -14.15 0.72 -12.65
N GLU A 63 -12.96 0.21 -12.94
CA GLU A 63 -12.80 -1.16 -13.49
C GLU A 63 -12.99 -2.24 -12.42
N ALA A 64 -12.66 -1.96 -11.15
CA ALA A 64 -12.94 -2.85 -10.03
C ALA A 64 -14.44 -2.92 -9.71
N ILE A 65 -15.16 -1.79 -9.76
CA ILE A 65 -16.63 -1.75 -9.62
C ILE A 65 -17.32 -2.48 -10.79
N ASP A 66 -16.82 -2.32 -12.02
CA ASP A 66 -17.42 -2.97 -13.19
C ASP A 66 -17.18 -4.49 -13.22
N ARG A 67 -16.05 -4.98 -12.68
CA ARG A 67 -15.78 -6.43 -12.54
C ARG A 67 -16.44 -7.07 -11.32
N TRP A 68 -16.67 -6.31 -10.26
CA TRP A 68 -17.18 -6.83 -8.98
C TRP A 68 -18.42 -6.04 -8.57
N GLN A 69 -19.60 -6.54 -8.97
CA GLN A 69 -20.91 -6.04 -8.53
C GLN A 69 -21.18 -6.20 -7.01
N SER A 70 -20.16 -6.52 -6.22
CA SER A 70 -20.22 -6.69 -4.77
C SER A 70 -19.04 -6.01 -4.10
N LEU A 71 -19.27 -4.79 -3.60
CA LEU A 71 -18.62 -4.22 -2.41
C LEU A 71 -17.14 -4.60 -2.20
N LEU A 72 -16.25 -4.26 -3.13
CA LEU A 72 -14.82 -4.25 -2.82
C LEU A 72 -14.46 -2.92 -2.15
N PRO A 73 -13.84 -2.92 -0.97
CA PRO A 73 -13.24 -1.70 -0.42
C PRO A 73 -12.09 -1.22 -1.33
N PRO A 74 -11.79 0.09 -1.32
CA PRO A 74 -10.77 0.66 -2.20
C PRO A 74 -9.40 0.00 -1.96
N LEU A 75 -8.66 -0.29 -3.03
CA LEU A 75 -7.22 -0.45 -2.92
C LEU A 75 -6.68 0.95 -2.60
N ASP A 76 -6.37 1.18 -1.33
CA ASP A 76 -5.77 2.43 -0.89
C ASP A 76 -4.25 2.29 -0.85
N TRP A 77 -3.57 3.35 -1.27
CA TRP A 77 -2.12 3.39 -1.32
C TRP A 77 -1.58 4.79 -1.04
N VAL A 78 -0.31 4.83 -0.62
CA VAL A 78 0.51 6.04 -0.63
C VAL A 78 1.84 5.74 -1.29
N ALA A 79 2.29 6.65 -2.16
CA ALA A 79 3.53 6.50 -2.91
C ALA A 79 4.39 7.76 -2.82
N PHE A 80 5.71 7.57 -2.86
CA PHE A 80 6.72 8.62 -2.77
C PHE A 80 7.63 8.54 -4.00
N SER A 81 7.56 9.56 -4.85
CA SER A 81 8.34 9.62 -6.11
C SER A 81 9.78 10.06 -5.87
N PHE A 82 10.66 9.79 -6.85
CA PHE A 82 12.06 10.21 -6.79
C PHE A 82 12.33 11.37 -7.78
N PRO A 83 13.12 12.40 -7.39
CA PRO A 83 13.46 13.50 -8.28
C PRO A 83 14.13 13.05 -9.59
N GLY A 84 13.57 13.46 -10.72
CA GLY A 84 14.03 13.09 -12.06
C GLY A 84 13.32 11.86 -12.64
N TYR A 85 12.39 11.25 -11.91
CA TYR A 85 11.50 10.19 -12.38
C TYR A 85 10.04 10.63 -12.24
N SER A 86 9.19 10.12 -13.13
CA SER A 86 7.74 10.19 -12.94
C SER A 86 7.35 9.35 -11.72
N MET A 87 6.35 9.80 -10.95
CA MET A 87 5.77 8.99 -9.86
C MET A 87 5.35 7.60 -10.35
N TRP A 88 4.81 7.54 -11.57
CA TRP A 88 4.36 6.28 -12.18
C TRP A 88 5.50 5.37 -12.63
N ASP A 89 6.71 5.90 -12.84
CA ASP A 89 7.84 5.11 -13.33
C ASP A 89 8.72 4.55 -12.21
N LEU A 90 8.88 5.31 -11.11
CA LEU A 90 9.68 4.90 -9.96
C LEU A 90 9.17 5.57 -8.68
N HIS A 91 8.79 4.75 -7.71
CA HIS A 91 8.36 5.24 -6.40
C HIS A 91 8.61 4.20 -5.30
N VAL A 92 8.49 4.65 -4.05
CA VAL A 92 8.26 3.75 -2.91
C VAL A 92 6.78 3.76 -2.60
N GLY A 93 6.13 2.61 -2.61
CA GLY A 93 4.71 2.46 -2.33
C GLY A 93 4.48 1.78 -0.99
N VAL A 94 3.41 2.18 -0.29
CA VAL A 94 2.74 1.39 0.73
C VAL A 94 1.33 1.11 0.23
N VAL A 95 0.96 -0.17 0.14
CA VAL A 95 -0.28 -0.61 -0.49
C VAL A 95 -0.99 -1.59 0.43
N ALA A 96 -2.30 -1.40 0.63
CA ALA A 96 -3.15 -2.39 1.30
C ALA A 96 -4.16 -3.02 0.33
N ARG A 97 -4.18 -4.35 0.33
CA ARG A 97 -5.21 -5.18 -0.25
C ARG A 97 -6.38 -5.31 0.70
N LEU A 98 -7.41 -4.53 0.45
CA LEU A 98 -8.64 -4.53 1.26
C LEU A 98 -9.68 -5.55 0.75
N ASP A 99 -9.44 -6.17 -0.42
CA ASP A 99 -10.29 -7.19 -1.04
C ASP A 99 -10.26 -8.55 -0.31
N VAL A 100 -9.36 -8.72 0.67
CA VAL A 100 -9.20 -9.92 1.50
C VAL A 100 -9.25 -9.54 2.99
N TRP A 101 -9.66 -10.50 3.85
CA TRP A 101 -9.67 -10.31 5.30
C TRP A 101 -8.86 -11.39 6.03
N PRO A 102 -7.93 -11.03 6.94
CA PRO A 102 -7.51 -9.66 7.28
C PRO A 102 -6.88 -8.94 6.08
N ALA A 103 -7.02 -7.60 6.03
CA ALA A 103 -6.42 -6.78 4.99
C ALA A 103 -4.91 -7.01 4.97
N LEU A 104 -4.33 -7.18 3.78
CA LEU A 104 -2.90 -7.43 3.63
C LEU A 104 -2.20 -6.14 3.23
N CYS A 105 -1.09 -5.79 3.88
CA CYS A 105 -0.35 -4.58 3.57
C CYS A 105 1.14 -4.87 3.35
N GLN A 106 1.75 -4.09 2.47
CA GLN A 106 3.16 -4.21 2.09
C GLN A 106 3.74 -2.84 1.75
N ALA A 107 5.07 -2.72 1.83
CA ALA A 107 5.81 -1.59 1.31
C ALA A 107 6.96 -2.06 0.42
N GLY A 108 7.35 -1.25 -0.56
CA GLY A 108 8.45 -1.61 -1.46
C GLY A 108 8.83 -0.50 -2.43
N VAL A 109 9.92 -0.72 -3.17
CA VAL A 109 10.29 0.07 -4.35
C VAL A 109 9.58 -0.53 -5.55
N HIS A 110 8.87 0.30 -6.30
CA HIS A 110 8.09 -0.09 -7.46
C HIS A 110 8.62 0.67 -8.69
N TRP A 111 8.69 0.00 -9.83
CA TRP A 111 9.07 0.64 -11.08
C TRP A 111 8.43 -0.02 -12.30
N THR A 112 8.35 0.71 -13.39
CA THR A 112 7.79 0.20 -14.65
C THR A 112 8.86 -0.39 -15.55
N ALA A 113 8.43 -1.16 -16.55
CA ALA A 113 9.30 -1.66 -17.61
C ALA A 113 10.05 -0.53 -18.35
N ALA A 114 9.48 0.68 -18.41
CA ALA A 114 10.09 1.82 -19.10
C ALA A 114 11.44 2.23 -18.51
N VAL A 115 11.63 2.05 -17.20
CA VAL A 115 12.88 2.41 -16.50
C VAL A 115 13.65 1.20 -15.97
N ALA A 116 13.13 -0.02 -16.16
CA ALA A 116 13.69 -1.25 -15.58
C ALA A 116 15.16 -1.48 -15.94
N GLY A 117 15.58 -1.20 -17.17
CA GLY A 117 16.98 -1.37 -17.60
C GLY A 117 17.99 -0.55 -16.80
N VAL A 118 17.56 0.57 -16.21
CA VAL A 118 18.40 1.43 -15.35
C VAL A 118 18.19 1.10 -13.88
N ILE A 119 16.95 0.89 -13.46
CA ILE A 119 16.56 0.78 -12.05
C ILE A 119 16.83 -0.60 -11.46
N GLU A 120 16.54 -1.67 -12.19
CA GLU A 120 16.63 -3.02 -11.63
C GLU A 120 18.06 -3.37 -11.14
N PRO A 121 19.15 -3.06 -11.88
CA PRO A 121 20.50 -3.29 -11.36
C PRO A 121 20.79 -2.51 -10.07
N LEU A 122 20.23 -1.32 -9.90
CA LEU A 122 20.39 -0.52 -8.68
C LEU A 122 19.63 -1.15 -7.52
N VAL A 123 18.37 -1.53 -7.73
CA VAL A 123 17.56 -2.24 -6.73
C VAL A 123 18.25 -3.53 -6.28
N ARG A 124 18.79 -4.31 -7.22
CA ARG A 124 19.53 -5.56 -6.90
C ARG A 124 20.86 -5.33 -6.19
N SER A 125 21.43 -4.13 -6.26
CA SER A 125 22.68 -3.80 -5.56
C SER A 125 22.49 -3.48 -4.07
N VAL A 126 21.25 -3.28 -3.63
CA VAL A 126 20.93 -2.97 -2.22
C VAL A 126 20.84 -4.26 -1.39
N ASP A 127 21.49 -4.26 -0.23
CA ASP A 127 21.32 -5.30 0.80
C ASP A 127 19.99 -5.10 1.55
N TRP A 128 18.90 -5.62 0.97
CA TRP A 128 17.56 -5.51 1.54
C TRP A 128 17.40 -6.12 2.93
N PRO A 129 18.01 -7.28 3.26
CA PRO A 129 18.06 -7.78 4.63
C PRO A 129 18.66 -6.78 5.62
N ALA A 130 19.73 -6.08 5.26
CA ALA A 130 20.31 -5.06 6.15
C ALA A 130 19.41 -3.83 6.29
N VAL A 131 18.71 -3.41 5.23
CA VAL A 131 17.82 -2.22 5.24
C VAL A 131 16.51 -2.49 5.98
N THR A 132 15.89 -3.63 5.70
CA THR A 132 14.51 -3.94 6.12
C THR A 132 14.44 -5.07 7.15
N GLY A 133 15.55 -5.72 7.49
CA GLY A 133 15.56 -6.87 8.39
C GLY A 133 14.99 -8.15 7.75
N ALA A 134 14.64 -8.13 6.47
CA ALA A 134 14.15 -9.26 5.70
C ALA A 134 14.59 -9.15 4.23
N PRO A 135 14.70 -10.26 3.48
CA PRO A 135 15.03 -10.19 2.06
C PRO A 135 13.90 -9.57 1.22
N GLY A 136 12.66 -9.67 1.69
CA GLY A 136 11.48 -9.34 0.88
C GLY A 136 11.37 -10.25 -0.34
N GLU A 137 10.72 -9.76 -1.38
CA GLU A 137 10.61 -10.41 -2.67
C GLU A 137 10.77 -9.41 -3.82
N LEU A 138 11.36 -9.90 -4.91
CA LEU A 138 11.28 -9.26 -6.22
C LEU A 138 10.15 -9.94 -6.99
N ALA A 139 9.10 -9.19 -7.32
CA ALA A 139 7.90 -9.72 -7.94
C ALA A 139 7.35 -8.79 -9.01
N ASP A 140 6.78 -9.37 -10.05
CA ASP A 140 5.99 -8.65 -11.04
C ASP A 140 4.56 -8.43 -10.52
N SER A 141 4.00 -7.25 -10.79
CA SER A 141 2.62 -6.89 -10.57
C SER A 141 1.96 -6.59 -11.93
N PRO A 142 1.60 -7.64 -12.70
CA PRO A 142 1.16 -7.47 -14.09
C PRO A 142 -0.14 -6.67 -14.24
N ASN A 143 -0.97 -6.63 -13.19
CA ASN A 143 -2.23 -5.88 -13.20
C ASN A 143 -2.03 -4.36 -13.25
N VAL A 144 -0.89 -3.85 -12.78
CA VAL A 144 -0.54 -2.42 -12.78
C VAL A 144 0.71 -2.11 -13.61
N GLY A 145 1.33 -3.14 -14.21
CA GLY A 145 2.51 -2.98 -15.08
C GLY A 145 3.80 -2.63 -14.34
N GLU A 146 3.91 -3.03 -13.08
CA GLU A 146 5.05 -2.72 -12.21
C GLU A 146 5.88 -3.96 -11.88
N ILE A 147 7.16 -3.74 -11.62
CA ILE A 147 8.08 -4.66 -10.97
C ILE A 147 8.35 -4.10 -9.58
N GLN A 148 8.38 -4.94 -8.56
CA GLN A 148 8.43 -4.50 -7.16
C GLN A 148 9.48 -5.28 -6.37
N GLN A 149 10.35 -4.56 -5.68
CA GLN A 149 11.14 -5.10 -4.57
C GLN A 149 10.45 -4.68 -3.28
N ARG A 150 9.82 -5.63 -2.60
CA ARG A 150 8.84 -5.35 -1.56
C ARG A 150 8.90 -6.32 -0.39
N ASP A 151 8.27 -5.95 0.70
CA ASP A 151 8.00 -6.86 1.80
C ASP A 151 7.05 -7.98 1.37
N HIS A 152 7.18 -9.15 2.01
CA HIS A 152 6.08 -10.12 1.95
C HIS A 152 4.82 -9.51 2.58
N GLN A 153 3.70 -9.74 1.92
CA GLN A 153 2.40 -9.30 2.41
C GLN A 153 2.13 -9.86 3.80
N ARG A 154 1.68 -8.98 4.70
CA ARG A 154 1.28 -9.39 6.04
C ARG A 154 -0.10 -8.84 6.39
N PRO A 155 -0.86 -9.55 7.24
CA PRO A 155 -2.06 -9.00 7.84
C PRO A 155 -1.79 -7.67 8.55
N LEU A 156 -2.65 -6.69 8.31
CA LEU A 156 -2.79 -5.51 9.14
C LEU A 156 -3.48 -5.90 10.45
N ASP A 157 -3.05 -5.29 11.54
CA ASP A 157 -3.75 -5.37 12.82
C ASP A 157 -4.78 -4.23 12.90
N PRO A 158 -6.08 -4.49 12.75
CA PRO A 158 -7.10 -3.45 12.83
C PRO A 158 -7.30 -2.92 14.25
N ILE A 159 -6.77 -3.60 15.28
CA ILE A 159 -6.83 -3.15 16.67
C ILE A 159 -5.78 -2.04 16.93
N ASP A 160 -4.62 -2.11 16.26
CA ASP A 160 -3.51 -1.17 16.42
C ASP A 160 -3.14 -0.48 15.10
N LEU A 161 -4.10 0.23 14.48
CA LEU A 161 -3.84 0.95 13.23
C LEU A 161 -2.75 2.03 13.36
N ALA A 162 -2.58 2.63 14.55
CA ALA A 162 -1.55 3.63 14.79
C ALA A 162 -0.14 3.02 14.83
N GLY A 163 0.02 1.88 15.53
CA GLY A 163 1.27 1.12 15.53
C GLY A 163 1.58 0.57 14.14
N GLU A 164 0.57 0.11 13.41
CA GLU A 164 0.71 -0.31 12.01
C GLU A 164 1.18 0.85 11.11
N ALA A 165 0.57 2.03 11.22
CA ALA A 165 0.99 3.21 10.46
C ALA A 165 2.45 3.58 10.78
N SER A 166 2.83 3.56 12.06
CA SER A 166 4.21 3.82 12.50
C SER A 166 5.21 2.85 11.88
N ARG A 167 4.86 1.55 11.80
CA ARG A 167 5.71 0.54 11.13
C ARG A 167 5.87 0.86 9.64
N PHE A 168 4.79 1.20 8.95
CA PHE A 168 4.86 1.50 7.51
C PHE A 168 5.54 2.84 7.20
N ILE A 169 5.48 3.83 8.09
CA ILE A 169 6.28 5.06 8.00
C ILE A 169 7.77 4.72 8.03
N GLU A 170 8.21 4.00 9.06
CA GLU A 170 9.62 3.57 9.19
C GLU A 170 10.07 2.73 8.00
N ARG A 171 9.18 1.87 7.50
CA ARG A 171 9.45 1.00 6.36
C ARG A 171 9.63 1.78 5.07
N ALA A 172 8.70 2.68 4.76
CA ALA A 172 8.77 3.54 3.57
C ALA A 172 10.03 4.41 3.61
N ILE A 173 10.38 4.99 4.76
CA ILE A 173 11.61 5.76 4.95
C ILE A 173 12.85 4.93 4.62
N ARG A 174 12.94 3.69 5.10
CA ARG A 174 14.08 2.80 4.84
C ARG A 174 14.22 2.46 3.36
N TYR A 175 13.12 2.08 2.71
CA TYR A 175 13.12 1.82 1.26
C TYR A 175 13.53 3.06 0.47
N TYR A 176 12.96 4.21 0.80
CA TYR A 176 13.25 5.46 0.11
C TYR A 176 14.71 5.87 0.28
N ALA A 177 15.23 5.87 1.51
CA ALA A 177 16.60 6.24 1.80
C ALA A 177 17.62 5.31 1.11
N ALA A 178 17.38 4.00 1.13
CA ALA A 178 18.24 3.02 0.47
C ALA A 178 18.27 3.22 -1.05
N MET A 179 17.10 3.39 -1.68
CA MET A 179 17.01 3.62 -3.11
C MET A 179 17.61 4.97 -3.51
N ARG A 180 17.36 6.02 -2.71
CA ARG A 180 17.92 7.35 -2.96
C ARG A 180 19.44 7.33 -2.98
N LYS A 181 20.07 6.62 -2.05
CA LYS A 181 21.53 6.47 -1.98
C LYS A 181 22.13 5.90 -3.27
N VAL A 182 21.52 4.84 -3.83
CA VAL A 182 22.02 4.22 -5.05
C VAL A 182 21.71 5.03 -6.31
N LEU A 183 20.61 5.81 -6.31
CA LEU A 183 20.31 6.76 -7.39
C LEU A 183 21.30 7.92 -7.41
N ASP A 184 21.69 8.44 -6.24
CA ASP A 184 22.62 9.57 -6.14
C ASP A 184 24.06 9.18 -6.49
N ALA A 185 24.49 7.96 -6.19
CA ALA A 185 25.82 7.46 -6.57
C ALA A 185 26.05 7.34 -8.09
N ARG A 186 25.01 7.50 -8.91
CA ARG A 186 25.07 7.47 -10.38
C ARG A 186 25.15 8.85 -11.03
N ARG A 187 24.94 9.93 -10.26
CA ARG A 187 25.00 11.32 -10.72
C ARG A 187 26.38 11.91 -10.47
#